data_AF-A0A226E0F5-F1
#
_entry.id   AF-A0A226E0F5-F1
#
_cell.length_a   1.000
_cell.length_b   1.000
_cell.length_c   1.000
_cell.angle_alpha   90.00
_cell.angle_beta   90.00
_cell.angle_gamma   90.00
#
_symmetry.space_group_name_H-M   'P 1'
#
loop_
_entity.id
_entity.type
_entity.pdbx_description
1 polymer ?
#
loop_
_entity_poly.entity_id
_entity_poly.type
_entity_poly.pdbx_seq_one_letter_code
_entity_poly.pdbx_strand_id
1 'polypeptide(L)'
;MPYTVVATFALVAQIFSVLLVLSCITFRPVYAKRYEVRLDDKYLFAWEVNQENGTIRLEATGETQGYVGLGLNSKGKMDKAEMAIGGIHSENGHSYFGIYTGHKHKVNLDKKRKWTLLEATQNETHTYLKYERPLVGNTRNSYGRGDDIGENDDDTTLLPNYVPIKDKDMYVIWALGVSDKLKKHHGHGKFKVNLINPHTNYLESFNAEMYNFYIDL
;
A
#
# COMPACT_ATOMS: atom_id res chain seq x y z
N MET A 1 -12.25 -13.37 -65.51
CA MET A 1 -11.58 -14.13 -64.45
C MET A 1 -11.00 -13.16 -63.41
N PRO A 2 -11.75 -12.71 -62.38
CA PRO A 2 -11.23 -11.75 -61.39
C PRO A 2 -11.41 -12.25 -59.93
N TYR A 3 -11.18 -13.53 -59.65
CA TYR A 3 -11.39 -14.08 -58.30
C TYR A 3 -10.11 -14.17 -57.45
N THR A 4 -8.94 -13.94 -58.04
CA THR A 4 -7.66 -14.22 -57.36
C THR A 4 -7.14 -13.07 -56.50
N VAL A 5 -7.56 -11.82 -56.75
CA VAL A 5 -7.02 -10.64 -56.04
C VAL A 5 -7.76 -10.36 -54.71
N VAL A 6 -9.00 -10.83 -54.56
CA VAL A 6 -9.81 -10.57 -53.35
C VAL A 6 -9.39 -11.45 -52.17
N ALA A 7 -8.87 -12.65 -52.44
CA ALA A 7 -8.53 -13.62 -51.39
C ALA A 7 -7.28 -13.24 -50.56
N THR A 8 -6.34 -12.49 -51.11
CA THR A 8 -5.09 -12.11 -50.42
C THR A 8 -5.28 -10.95 -49.43
N PHE A 9 -6.26 -10.07 -49.63
CA PHE A 9 -6.54 -8.97 -48.69
C PHE A 9 -7.29 -9.43 -47.43
N ALA A 10 -8.10 -10.48 -47.53
CA ALA A 10 -8.85 -11.03 -46.39
C ALA A 10 -7.93 -11.72 -45.36
N LEU A 11 -6.87 -12.39 -45.82
CA LEU A 11 -5.96 -13.16 -44.96
C LEU A 11 -5.09 -12.25 -44.06
N VAL A 12 -4.67 -11.09 -44.57
CA VAL A 12 -3.80 -10.14 -43.84
C VAL A 12 -4.57 -9.40 -42.73
N ALA A 13 -5.86 -9.11 -42.95
CA ALA A 13 -6.72 -8.48 -41.95
C ALA A 13 -7.02 -9.39 -40.74
N GLN A 14 -7.11 -10.71 -40.95
CA GLN A 14 -7.32 -11.68 -39.86
C GLN A 14 -6.09 -11.84 -38.96
N ILE A 15 -4.88 -11.78 -39.52
CA ILE A 15 -3.63 -11.91 -38.73
C ILE A 15 -3.43 -10.70 -37.81
N PHE A 16 -3.74 -9.48 -38.29
CA PHE A 16 -3.71 -8.27 -37.44
C PHE A 16 -4.79 -8.28 -36.35
N SER A 17 -5.95 -8.85 -36.63
CA SER A 17 -7.05 -8.96 -35.65
C SER A 17 -6.73 -9.95 -34.52
N VAL A 18 -6.02 -11.05 -34.81
CA VAL A 18 -5.59 -12.03 -33.80
C VAL A 18 -4.47 -11.46 -32.90
N LEU A 19 -3.51 -10.74 -33.46
CA LEU A 19 -2.43 -10.09 -32.70
C LEU A 19 -2.92 -8.96 -31.77
N LEU A 20 -3.98 -8.24 -32.14
CA LEU A 20 -4.54 -7.16 -31.35
C LEU A 20 -5.46 -7.66 -30.20
N VAL A 21 -6.03 -8.86 -30.34
CA VAL A 21 -6.77 -9.52 -29.25
C VAL A 21 -5.80 -10.18 -28.25
N LEU A 22 -4.64 -10.69 -28.70
CA LEU A 22 -3.61 -11.22 -27.81
C LEU A 22 -2.89 -10.13 -26.99
N SER A 23 -2.75 -8.89 -27.48
CA SER A 23 -2.22 -7.78 -26.66
C SER A 23 -3.22 -7.29 -25.60
N CYS A 24 -4.49 -7.69 -25.71
CA CYS A 24 -5.52 -7.41 -24.72
C CYS A 24 -5.57 -8.44 -23.58
N ILE A 25 -4.67 -9.43 -23.59
CA ILE A 25 -4.25 -10.10 -22.35
C ILE A 25 -3.37 -9.09 -21.61
N THR A 26 -4.04 -8.06 -21.09
CA THR A 26 -3.49 -7.18 -20.08
C THR A 26 -2.94 -8.10 -19.00
N PHE A 27 -1.64 -8.02 -18.77
CA PHE A 27 -0.98 -8.63 -17.63
C PHE A 27 -1.60 -7.93 -16.42
N ARG A 28 -2.74 -8.44 -15.93
CA ARG A 28 -3.25 -8.04 -14.63
C ARG A 28 -2.17 -8.52 -13.67
N PRO A 29 -1.50 -7.64 -12.94
CA PRO A 29 -0.64 -8.11 -11.87
C PRO A 29 -1.54 -8.99 -11.01
N VAL A 30 -1.22 -10.28 -10.89
CA VAL A 30 -1.88 -11.13 -9.90
C VAL A 30 -1.39 -10.59 -8.59
N TYR A 31 -2.12 -9.63 -8.05
CA TYR A 31 -1.85 -9.15 -6.73
C TYR A 31 -1.99 -10.34 -5.77
N ALA A 32 -0.97 -10.51 -4.92
CA ALA A 32 -0.91 -11.64 -4.00
C ALA A 32 -2.09 -11.61 -3.03
N LYS A 33 -2.21 -12.67 -2.23
CA LYS A 33 -3.20 -12.78 -1.16
C LYS A 33 -3.27 -11.48 -0.34
N ARG A 34 -4.46 -10.88 -0.25
CA ARG A 34 -4.76 -9.77 0.66
C ARG A 34 -4.79 -10.29 2.09
N TYR A 35 -4.15 -9.55 2.98
CA TYR A 35 -4.19 -9.77 4.42
C TYR A 35 -4.90 -8.61 5.11
N GLU A 36 -5.57 -8.90 6.21
CA GLU A 36 -6.34 -7.92 6.97
C GLU A 36 -6.30 -8.26 8.46
N VAL A 37 -6.26 -7.23 9.29
CA VAL A 37 -6.26 -7.34 10.75
C VAL A 37 -6.91 -6.10 11.35
N ARG A 38 -7.76 -6.30 12.36
CA ARG A 38 -8.26 -5.21 13.20
C ARG A 38 -7.25 -4.95 14.32
N LEU A 39 -6.57 -3.82 14.26
CA LEU A 39 -5.50 -3.45 15.21
C LEU A 39 -6.04 -2.91 16.53
N ASP A 40 -7.29 -2.44 16.50
CA ASP A 40 -8.08 -1.87 17.57
C ASP A 40 -9.54 -1.84 17.08
N ASP A 41 -10.52 -1.71 17.99
CA ASP A 41 -11.94 -1.61 17.62
C ASP A 41 -12.22 -0.50 16.58
N LYS A 42 -11.34 0.51 16.53
CA LYS A 42 -11.46 1.69 15.69
C LYS A 42 -10.52 1.71 14.49
N TYR A 43 -9.71 0.68 14.28
CA TYR A 43 -8.66 0.68 13.26
C TYR A 43 -8.52 -0.66 12.54
N LEU A 44 -8.85 -0.67 11.24
CA LEU A 44 -8.62 -1.79 10.34
C LEU A 44 -7.37 -1.54 9.50
N PHE A 45 -6.49 -2.52 9.43
CA PHE A 45 -5.30 -2.49 8.59
C PHE A 45 -5.33 -3.67 7.63
N ALA A 46 -5.17 -3.39 6.34
CA ALA A 46 -5.03 -4.41 5.32
C ALA A 46 -3.84 -4.13 4.42
N TRP A 47 -3.27 -5.18 3.85
CA TRP A 47 -2.15 -5.06 2.92
C TRP A 47 -2.10 -6.18 1.91
N GLU A 48 -1.38 -5.89 0.83
CA GLU A 48 -1.24 -6.78 -0.32
C GLU A 48 0.15 -6.55 -0.92
N VAL A 49 0.96 -7.60 -1.01
CA VAL A 49 2.34 -7.52 -1.52
C VAL A 49 2.36 -7.95 -2.98
N ASN A 50 3.02 -7.16 -3.82
CA ASN A 50 3.37 -7.56 -5.17
C ASN A 50 4.89 -7.75 -5.23
N GLN A 51 5.34 -9.00 -5.04
CA GLN A 51 6.77 -9.33 -5.04
C GLN A 51 7.38 -9.16 -6.44
N GLU A 52 6.63 -9.45 -7.51
CA GLU A 52 7.10 -9.31 -8.89
C GLU A 52 7.45 -7.84 -9.21
N ASN A 53 6.61 -6.90 -8.76
CA ASN A 53 6.82 -5.47 -8.97
C ASN A 53 7.59 -4.79 -7.82
N GLY A 54 7.94 -5.53 -6.77
CA GLY A 54 8.63 -4.99 -5.60
C GLY A 54 7.82 -3.91 -4.86
N THR A 55 6.49 -4.00 -4.83
CA THR A 55 5.60 -3.03 -4.16
C THR A 55 4.71 -3.67 -3.11
N ILE A 56 4.15 -2.83 -2.24
CA ILE A 56 3.09 -3.18 -1.30
C ILE A 56 1.99 -2.13 -1.35
N ARG A 57 0.76 -2.59 -1.31
CA ARG A 57 -0.42 -1.76 -1.06
C ARG A 57 -0.80 -1.87 0.39
N LEU A 58 -1.06 -0.72 0.98
CA LEU A 58 -1.41 -0.56 2.38
C LEU A 58 -2.75 0.17 2.45
N GLU A 59 -3.63 -0.36 3.28
CA GLU A 59 -4.98 0.14 3.48
C GLU A 59 -5.22 0.35 4.97
N ALA A 60 -5.75 1.52 5.31
CA ALA A 60 -6.05 1.90 6.67
C ALA A 60 -7.45 2.53 6.74
N THR A 61 -8.32 1.93 7.53
CA THR A 61 -9.66 2.45 7.84
C THR A 61 -9.70 2.79 9.32
N GLY A 62 -9.99 4.05 9.63
CA GLY A 62 -10.05 4.55 11.00
C GLY A 62 -11.39 5.19 11.33
N GLU A 63 -11.93 4.94 12.52
CA GLU A 63 -13.10 5.63 13.06
C GLU A 63 -12.73 7.07 13.44
N THR A 64 -12.60 7.92 12.43
CA THR A 64 -12.32 9.35 12.56
C THR A 64 -12.72 10.11 11.29
N GLN A 65 -13.05 11.39 11.45
CA GLN A 65 -13.14 12.37 10.36
C GLN A 65 -11.89 13.26 10.26
N GLY A 66 -10.86 12.99 11.08
CA GLY A 66 -9.55 13.62 10.98
C GLY A 66 -8.59 12.79 10.13
N TYR A 67 -7.30 12.82 10.49
CA TYR A 67 -6.29 12.03 9.78
C TYR A 67 -6.26 10.57 10.22
N VAL A 68 -5.87 9.70 9.29
CA VAL A 68 -5.42 8.33 9.56
C VAL A 68 -3.91 8.27 9.31
N GLY A 69 -3.17 7.72 10.28
CA GLY A 69 -1.74 7.53 10.21
C GLY A 69 -1.36 6.06 10.30
N LEU A 70 -0.43 5.62 9.45
CA LEU A 70 0.19 4.30 9.51
C LEU A 70 1.70 4.47 9.34
N GLY A 71 2.49 3.82 10.19
CA GLY A 71 3.94 3.88 10.14
C GLY A 71 4.61 2.53 10.29
N LEU A 72 5.85 2.47 9.84
CA LEU A 72 6.68 1.27 9.85
C LEU A 72 8.02 1.56 10.52
N ASN A 73 8.47 0.65 11.39
CA ASN A 73 9.87 0.54 11.81
C ASN A 73 10.20 -0.81 12.47
N SER A 74 11.44 -0.93 12.96
CA SER A 74 11.91 -2.10 13.69
C SER A 74 11.69 -2.06 15.19
N LYS A 75 11.21 -0.95 15.77
CA LYS A 75 11.19 -0.71 17.23
C LYS A 75 9.81 -0.54 17.84
N GLY A 76 8.76 -0.39 17.05
CA GLY A 76 7.40 -0.16 17.51
C GLY A 76 7.23 1.16 18.27
N LYS A 77 8.02 2.17 17.90
CA LYS A 77 7.99 3.53 18.46
C LYS A 77 7.79 4.52 17.32
N MET A 78 7.21 5.69 17.59
CA MET A 78 7.10 6.74 16.56
C MET A 78 8.48 7.26 16.12
N ASP A 79 9.44 7.36 17.04
CA ASP A 79 10.79 7.85 16.71
C ASP A 79 11.44 6.99 15.62
N LYS A 80 11.89 7.66 14.55
CA LYS A 80 12.45 7.05 13.33
C LYS A 80 11.49 6.13 12.58
N ALA A 81 10.19 6.19 12.85
CA ALA A 81 9.21 5.56 12.00
C ALA A 81 9.02 6.35 10.71
N GLU A 82 8.88 5.64 9.61
CA GLU A 82 8.42 6.17 8.34
C GLU A 82 6.90 5.99 8.28
N MET A 83 6.17 7.09 8.12
CA MET A 83 4.72 7.11 8.24
C MET A 83 4.07 7.73 7.01
N ALA A 84 2.97 7.13 6.56
CA ALA A 84 2.00 7.80 5.73
C ALA A 84 0.90 8.36 6.62
N ILE A 85 0.54 9.63 6.41
CA ILE A 85 -0.57 10.27 7.11
C ILE A 85 -1.40 11.04 6.08
N GLY A 86 -2.72 10.86 6.14
CA GLY A 86 -3.64 11.52 5.22
C GLY A 86 -5.08 11.50 5.73
N GLY A 87 -5.97 12.04 4.92
CA GLY A 87 -7.40 12.10 5.17
C GLY A 87 -8.12 12.95 4.12
N ILE A 88 -9.30 13.45 4.46
CA ILE A 88 -10.08 14.37 3.64
C ILE A 88 -10.15 15.71 4.36
N HIS A 89 -9.78 16.79 3.69
CA HIS A 89 -9.87 18.13 4.26
C HIS A 89 -11.32 18.50 4.55
N SER A 90 -11.63 18.72 5.82
CA SER A 90 -12.93 19.18 6.30
C SER A 90 -13.42 20.49 5.65
N GLU A 91 -12.49 21.33 5.17
CA GLU A 91 -12.80 22.64 4.57
C GLU A 91 -13.26 22.56 3.10
N ASN A 92 -12.75 21.59 2.32
CA ASN A 92 -12.99 21.54 0.86
C ASN A 92 -13.26 20.13 0.30
N GLY A 93 -13.25 19.09 1.13
CA GLY A 93 -13.50 17.71 0.72
C GLY A 93 -12.38 17.08 -0.11
N HIS A 94 -11.24 17.76 -0.31
CA HIS A 94 -10.13 17.20 -1.07
C HIS A 94 -9.28 16.27 -0.21
N SER A 95 -8.78 15.19 -0.80
CA SER A 95 -7.84 14.33 -0.13
C SER A 95 -6.48 15.01 0.09
N TYR A 96 -5.85 14.69 1.21
CA TYR A 96 -4.47 15.03 1.49
C TYR A 96 -3.71 13.80 1.96
N PHE A 97 -2.43 13.74 1.59
CA PHE A 97 -1.57 12.61 1.90
C PHE A 97 -0.13 13.08 1.93
N GLY A 98 0.62 12.63 2.94
CA GLY A 98 2.03 12.98 3.08
C GLY A 98 2.83 11.86 3.75
N ILE A 99 4.12 11.84 3.44
CA ILE A 99 5.08 10.93 4.07
C ILE A 99 5.84 11.69 5.14
N TYR A 100 5.98 11.08 6.30
CA TYR A 100 6.55 11.71 7.48
C TYR A 100 7.60 10.81 8.11
N THR A 101 8.61 11.42 8.73
CA THR A 101 9.52 10.74 9.65
C THR A 101 9.20 11.17 11.07
N GLY A 102 9.13 10.21 11.99
CA GLY A 102 8.90 10.50 13.41
C GLY A 102 10.18 10.95 14.11
N HIS A 103 10.07 12.01 14.91
CA HIS A 103 11.15 12.55 15.73
C HIS A 103 10.62 12.88 17.12
N LYS A 104 10.98 12.04 18.10
CA LYS A 104 10.46 12.10 19.48
C LYS A 104 8.92 12.10 19.52
N HIS A 105 8.31 13.27 19.74
CA HIS A 105 6.87 13.48 19.88
C HIS A 105 6.27 14.28 18.72
N LYS A 106 7.01 14.42 17.62
CA LYS A 106 6.58 15.15 16.42
C LYS A 106 6.80 14.32 15.16
N VAL A 107 6.11 14.70 14.11
CA VAL A 107 6.30 14.17 12.76
C VAL A 107 6.85 15.28 11.87
N ASN A 108 7.83 14.95 11.02
CA ASN A 108 8.43 15.86 10.06
C ASN A 108 8.09 15.39 8.66
N LEU A 109 7.52 16.28 7.85
CA LEU A 109 7.20 16.00 6.45
C LEU A 109 8.47 15.66 5.66
N ASP A 110 8.51 14.47 5.08
CA ASP A 110 9.53 14.08 4.12
C ASP A 110 9.07 14.48 2.71
N LYS A 111 9.65 15.57 2.21
CA LYS A 111 9.35 16.10 0.86
C LYS A 111 10.03 15.31 -0.26
N LYS A 112 10.99 14.43 0.06
CA LYS A 112 11.75 13.66 -0.93
C LYS A 112 11.02 12.37 -1.30
N ARG A 113 10.40 11.71 -0.31
CA ARG A 113 9.62 10.50 -0.55
C ARG A 113 8.27 10.83 -1.15
N LYS A 114 7.90 10.07 -2.18
CA LYS A 114 6.58 10.10 -2.79
C LYS A 114 6.07 8.68 -2.91
N TRP A 115 5.03 8.36 -2.16
CA TRP A 115 4.25 7.15 -2.35
C TRP A 115 2.98 7.52 -3.10
N THR A 116 2.36 6.54 -3.74
CA THR A 116 1.19 6.77 -4.58
C THR A 116 -0.06 6.61 -3.73
N LEU A 117 -0.78 7.71 -3.49
CA LEU A 117 -2.14 7.63 -2.98
C LEU A 117 -3.04 7.06 -4.09
N LEU A 118 -3.68 5.92 -3.82
CA LEU A 118 -4.56 5.25 -4.76
C LEU A 118 -6.02 5.64 -4.49
N GLU A 119 -6.40 5.71 -3.23
CA GLU A 119 -7.76 6.05 -2.82
C GLU A 119 -7.75 6.74 -1.45
N ALA A 120 -8.61 7.74 -1.29
CA ALA A 120 -8.92 8.35 -0.02
C ALA A 120 -10.40 8.70 0.00
N THR A 121 -11.12 8.22 1.01
CA THR A 121 -12.53 8.51 1.20
C THR A 121 -12.81 8.79 2.67
N GLN A 122 -13.87 9.53 2.94
CA GLN A 122 -14.35 9.80 4.29
C GLN A 122 -15.87 9.78 4.26
N ASN A 123 -16.48 9.13 5.25
CA ASN A 123 -17.91 9.16 5.51
C ASN A 123 -18.17 9.83 6.86
N GLU A 124 -19.39 9.71 7.39
CA GLU A 124 -19.78 10.33 8.66
C GLU A 124 -18.95 9.89 9.86
N THR A 125 -18.36 8.68 9.83
CA THR A 125 -17.69 8.09 10.99
C THR A 125 -16.26 7.65 10.73
N HIS A 126 -15.88 7.45 9.47
CA HIS A 126 -14.62 6.82 9.09
C HIS A 126 -13.87 7.56 7.99
N THR A 127 -12.55 7.44 8.06
CA THR A 127 -11.62 7.84 7.01
C THR A 127 -10.88 6.60 6.52
N TYR A 128 -10.79 6.44 5.21
CA TYR A 128 -10.10 5.35 4.53
C TYR A 128 -8.96 5.91 3.67
N LEU A 129 -7.81 5.25 3.73
CA LEU A 129 -6.66 5.49 2.86
C LEU A 129 -6.18 4.19 2.25
N LYS A 130 -5.97 4.20 0.93
CA LYS A 130 -5.23 3.19 0.19
C LYS A 130 -4.07 3.82 -0.54
N TYR A 131 -2.88 3.27 -0.34
CA TYR A 131 -1.69 3.77 -1.01
C TYR A 131 -0.71 2.64 -1.31
N GLU A 132 0.17 2.89 -2.28
CA GLU A 132 1.20 1.96 -2.72
C GLU A 132 2.58 2.55 -2.48
N ARG A 133 3.50 1.71 -2.00
CA ARG A 133 4.91 2.05 -1.84
C ARG A 133 5.83 0.92 -2.29
N PRO A 134 7.08 1.23 -2.67
CA PRO A 134 8.11 0.22 -2.87
C PRO A 134 8.40 -0.58 -1.59
N LEU A 135 8.81 -1.84 -1.75
CA LEU A 135 9.36 -2.66 -0.66
C LEU A 135 10.75 -2.16 -0.24
N VAL A 136 11.58 -1.76 -1.21
CA VAL A 136 12.94 -1.24 -1.01
C VAL A 136 13.07 0.20 -1.50
N GLY A 137 13.92 0.99 -0.86
CA GLY A 137 14.00 2.45 -1.05
C GLY A 137 14.97 2.87 -2.14
N ASN A 138 15.25 1.99 -3.11
CA ASN A 138 16.21 2.28 -4.15
C ASN A 138 15.68 3.40 -5.06
N THR A 139 16.54 4.38 -5.32
CA THR A 139 16.31 5.51 -6.22
C THR A 139 16.47 5.14 -7.69
N ARG A 140 16.85 3.89 -8.04
CA ARG A 140 17.17 3.48 -9.43
C ARG A 140 16.14 2.64 -10.18
N ASN A 141 15.01 2.21 -9.61
CA ASN A 141 14.12 1.28 -10.34
C ASN A 141 12.62 1.41 -10.05
N SER A 142 12.06 2.62 -10.17
CA SER A 142 10.63 2.75 -10.50
C SER A 142 10.26 2.17 -11.89
N TYR A 143 11.22 1.59 -12.63
CA TYR A 143 11.04 0.63 -13.71
C TYR A 143 12.33 -0.22 -13.78
N GLY A 144 12.28 -1.52 -13.46
CA GLY A 144 13.42 -2.41 -13.73
C GLY A 144 13.60 -3.57 -12.75
N ARG A 145 13.05 -4.72 -13.16
CA ARG A 145 13.60 -6.09 -13.09
C ARG A 145 14.45 -6.44 -11.86
N GLY A 146 13.86 -7.25 -10.99
CA GLY A 146 14.46 -7.81 -9.77
C GLY A 146 15.39 -8.99 -10.03
N ASP A 147 16.49 -8.74 -10.72
CA ASP A 147 17.58 -9.70 -10.83
C ASP A 147 18.84 -8.92 -10.37
N ASP A 148 19.57 -9.41 -9.37
CA ASP A 148 20.80 -8.80 -8.79
C ASP A 148 20.62 -7.78 -7.64
N ILE A 149 20.00 -8.20 -6.53
CA ILE A 149 20.41 -7.69 -5.21
C ILE A 149 21.60 -8.51 -4.72
N GLY A 150 22.76 -8.23 -5.31
CA GLY A 150 24.05 -8.68 -4.80
C GLY A 150 24.28 -8.11 -3.40
N GLU A 151 24.74 -8.96 -2.48
CA GLU A 151 24.98 -8.66 -1.07
C GLU A 151 26.11 -7.63 -0.83
N ASN A 152 26.70 -7.06 -1.89
CA ASN A 152 27.87 -6.19 -1.85
C ASN A 152 27.68 -4.95 -2.75
N ASP A 153 26.68 -4.12 -2.47
CA ASP A 153 26.57 -2.81 -3.13
C ASP A 153 26.58 -1.67 -2.12
N ASP A 154 27.79 -1.16 -1.90
CA ASP A 154 28.12 0.10 -1.22
C ASP A 154 27.53 1.33 -1.94
N ASP A 155 26.87 1.15 -3.11
CA ASP A 155 26.11 2.17 -3.84
C ASP A 155 24.58 2.02 -3.68
N THR A 156 24.10 1.49 -2.55
CA THR A 156 22.67 1.52 -2.16
C THR A 156 22.40 2.64 -1.15
N THR A 157 22.52 3.90 -1.57
CA THR A 157 22.12 5.04 -0.72
C THR A 157 20.59 5.11 -0.58
N LEU A 158 20.03 4.24 0.27
CA LEU A 158 18.66 4.38 0.77
C LEU A 158 18.45 5.84 1.21
N LEU A 159 17.32 6.43 0.80
CA LEU A 159 16.95 7.76 1.30
C LEU A 159 17.08 7.76 2.84
N PRO A 160 17.76 8.73 3.46
CA PRO A 160 18.03 8.71 4.90
C PRO A 160 16.75 8.46 5.71
N ASN A 161 16.74 7.42 6.55
CA ASN A 161 15.58 6.95 7.33
C ASN A 161 14.49 6.19 6.55
N TYR A 162 14.78 5.71 5.34
CA TYR A 162 13.85 4.83 4.63
C TYR A 162 13.78 3.49 5.34
N VAL A 163 12.57 2.97 5.52
CA VAL A 163 12.36 1.70 6.20
C VAL A 163 12.05 0.63 5.17
N PRO A 164 13.03 -0.21 4.76
CA PRO A 164 12.76 -1.30 3.83
C PRO A 164 11.88 -2.35 4.46
N ILE A 165 10.90 -2.82 3.69
CA ILE A 165 10.06 -3.95 4.03
C ILE A 165 10.83 -5.20 3.64
N LYS A 166 11.10 -6.05 4.64
CA LYS A 166 11.88 -7.29 4.50
C LYS A 166 11.02 -8.46 4.96
N ASP A 167 11.41 -9.67 4.57
CA ASP A 167 10.78 -10.90 5.02
C ASP A 167 11.20 -11.20 6.48
N LYS A 168 10.64 -10.41 7.40
CA LYS A 168 10.82 -10.51 8.85
C LYS A 168 9.76 -9.69 9.56
N ASP A 169 9.61 -9.95 10.84
CA ASP A 169 8.76 -9.13 11.69
C ASP A 169 9.20 -7.66 11.72
N MET A 170 8.23 -6.79 11.52
CA MET A 170 8.34 -5.34 11.66
C MET A 170 7.19 -4.83 12.50
N TYR A 171 7.32 -3.62 13.03
CA TYR A 171 6.21 -2.96 13.70
C TYR A 171 5.47 -2.06 12.73
N VAL A 172 4.17 -2.30 12.62
CA VAL A 172 3.18 -1.34 12.17
C VAL A 172 2.78 -0.51 13.38
N ILE A 173 2.89 0.82 13.28
CA ILE A 173 2.33 1.76 14.25
C ILE A 173 1.18 2.49 13.57
N TRP A 174 0.16 2.87 14.35
CA TRP A 174 -1.01 3.52 13.80
C TRP A 174 -1.47 4.67 14.70
N ALA A 175 -2.18 5.63 14.12
CA ALA A 175 -2.78 6.74 14.84
C ALA A 175 -4.05 7.26 14.16
N LEU A 176 -4.99 7.77 14.97
CA LEU A 176 -6.22 8.45 14.54
C LEU A 176 -6.20 9.89 15.05
N GLY A 177 -6.24 10.85 14.13
CA GLY A 177 -6.30 12.27 14.42
C GLY A 177 -7.70 12.73 14.81
N VAL A 178 -7.80 13.72 15.70
CA VAL A 178 -9.09 14.36 16.03
C VAL A 178 -9.55 15.32 14.92
N SER A 179 -8.61 15.76 14.08
CA SER A 179 -8.84 16.73 13.00
C SER A 179 -7.80 16.51 11.91
N ASP A 180 -7.87 17.28 10.83
CA ASP A 180 -6.85 17.27 9.76
C ASP A 180 -5.49 17.83 10.20
N LYS A 181 -5.44 18.49 11.36
CA LYS A 181 -4.21 19.04 11.92
C LYS A 181 -3.43 17.96 12.66
N LEU A 182 -2.17 17.75 12.25
CA LEU A 182 -1.22 16.82 12.87
C LEU A 182 -0.71 17.30 14.25
N LYS A 183 -1.64 17.47 15.21
CA LYS A 183 -1.35 17.93 16.57
C LYS A 183 -1.75 16.93 17.64
N LYS A 184 -2.95 16.35 17.53
CA LYS A 184 -3.53 15.47 18.55
C LYS A 184 -4.15 14.25 17.89
N HIS A 185 -3.77 13.07 18.38
CA HIS A 185 -4.44 11.81 18.10
C HIS A 185 -5.35 11.41 19.28
N HIS A 186 -6.43 10.68 19.01
CA HIS A 186 -7.31 10.08 20.01
C HIS A 186 -7.25 8.54 20.05
N GLY A 187 -6.57 7.92 19.09
CA GLY A 187 -6.24 6.49 19.10
C GLY A 187 -4.85 6.29 18.54
N HIS A 188 -4.09 5.37 19.12
CA HIS A 188 -2.78 4.96 18.59
C HIS A 188 -2.37 3.59 19.15
N GLY A 189 -1.50 2.89 18.43
CA GLY A 189 -1.02 1.60 18.86
C GLY A 189 0.12 1.07 18.00
N LYS A 190 0.46 -0.21 18.24
CA LYS A 190 1.48 -0.91 17.48
C LYS A 190 1.11 -2.39 17.33
N PHE A 191 1.52 -2.98 16.22
CA PHE A 191 1.30 -4.37 15.87
C PHE A 191 2.55 -4.91 15.21
N LYS A 192 2.95 -6.15 15.55
CA LYS A 192 4.15 -6.78 15.02
C LYS A 192 3.74 -7.82 13.98
N VAL A 193 4.27 -7.69 12.77
CA VAL A 193 3.91 -8.56 11.65
C VAL A 193 5.02 -8.64 10.63
N ASN A 194 5.16 -9.80 10.00
CA ASN A 194 5.89 -9.94 8.75
C ASN A 194 4.95 -9.62 7.59
N LEU A 195 5.17 -8.49 6.91
CA LEU A 195 4.29 -8.04 5.83
C LEU A 195 4.43 -8.87 4.54
N ILE A 196 5.57 -9.54 4.34
CA ILE A 196 5.82 -10.39 3.16
C ILE A 196 5.24 -11.78 3.37
N ASN A 197 5.52 -12.37 4.53
CA ASN A 197 5.10 -13.71 4.90
C ASN A 197 4.47 -13.74 6.30
N PRO A 198 3.21 -13.25 6.44
CA PRO A 198 2.57 -13.22 7.75
C PRO A 198 2.26 -14.62 8.25
N HIS A 199 2.66 -14.90 9.49
CA HIS A 199 2.29 -16.16 10.14
C HIS A 199 0.75 -16.26 10.27
N THR A 200 0.18 -17.38 9.83
CA THR A 200 -1.26 -17.65 9.78
C THR A 200 -1.97 -17.49 11.14
N ASN A 201 -1.25 -17.77 12.23
CA ASN A 201 -1.79 -17.73 13.59
C ASN A 201 -2.29 -16.32 14.02
N TYR A 202 -1.83 -15.24 13.38
CA TYR A 202 -2.32 -13.87 13.66
C TYR A 202 -3.64 -13.55 12.95
N LEU A 203 -3.98 -14.31 11.90
CA LEU A 203 -5.10 -14.01 11.00
C LEU A 203 -6.30 -14.94 11.27
N GLU A 204 -6.05 -16.16 11.73
CA GLU A 204 -7.12 -17.13 12.06
C GLU A 204 -7.85 -16.80 13.36
N SER A 205 -7.20 -16.20 14.36
CA SER A 205 -7.86 -15.78 15.59
C SER A 205 -8.83 -14.60 15.41
N PHE A 206 -8.69 -13.83 14.33
CA PHE A 206 -9.56 -12.68 14.02
C PHE A 206 -10.63 -13.02 12.97
N ASN A 207 -10.34 -13.91 12.01
CA ASN A 207 -11.33 -14.35 11.01
C ASN A 207 -12.47 -15.17 11.63
N ALA A 208 -12.26 -15.83 12.76
CA ALA A 208 -13.32 -16.56 13.46
C ALA A 208 -14.42 -15.62 14.04
N GLU A 209 -14.09 -14.37 14.37
CA GLU A 209 -15.09 -13.39 14.84
C GLU A 209 -15.80 -12.69 13.66
N MET A 210 -15.16 -12.57 12.49
CA MET A 210 -15.76 -11.98 11.29
C MET A 210 -16.74 -12.93 10.58
N TYR A 211 -16.54 -14.25 10.64
CA TYR A 211 -17.49 -15.21 10.06
C TYR A 211 -18.86 -15.20 10.76
N ASN A 212 -18.92 -14.78 12.02
CA ASN A 212 -20.19 -14.64 12.75
C ASN A 212 -20.93 -13.32 12.48
N PHE A 213 -20.28 -12.32 11.88
CA PHE A 213 -20.93 -11.02 11.61
C PHE A 213 -21.57 -10.95 10.21
N TYR A 214 -21.20 -11.83 9.29
CA TYR A 214 -21.77 -11.90 7.94
C TYR A 214 -22.98 -12.84 7.80
N ILE A 215 -23.34 -13.58 8.86
CA ILE A 215 -24.49 -14.51 8.84
C ILE A 215 -25.76 -13.87 9.44
N ASP A 216 -25.63 -12.72 10.13
CA ASP A 216 -26.74 -12.05 10.84
C ASP A 216 -27.05 -10.62 10.32
N LEU A 217 -26.81 -10.33 9.03
CA LEU A 217 -27.34 -9.14 8.33
C LEU A 217 -28.27 -9.54 7.18
#